data_AF-A0A2G4SS91-F1
#
_entry.id   AF-A0A2G4SS91-F1
#
_cell.length_a   1.000
_cell.length_b   1.000
_cell.length_c   1.000
_cell.angle_alpha   90.00
_cell.angle_beta   90.00
_cell.angle_gamma   90.00
#
_symmetry.space_group_name_H-M   'P 1'
#
loop_
_entity.id
_entity.type
_entity.pdbx_description
1 polymer ?
#
loop_
_entity_poly.entity_id
_entity_poly.type
_entity_poly.pdbx_seq_one_letter_code
_entity_poly.pdbx_strand_id
1 'polypeptide(L)' 'CSARFSLFVRRHHCRRCGQVICQRHSSNRLPLFSTNGQFEWSRVCDGCFQDLIIVQQK' A
#
# COMPACT_ATOMS: atom_id res chain seq x y z
N CYS A 1 -8.91 6.94 -7.67
CA CYS A 1 -9.15 8.39 -7.87
C CYS A 1 -8.81 8.91 -9.27
N SER A 2 -8.28 8.10 -10.18
CA SER A 2 -8.01 8.51 -11.58
C SER A 2 -7.08 9.72 -11.74
N ALA A 3 -6.31 10.07 -10.70
CA ALA A 3 -5.35 11.16 -10.77
C ALA A 3 -4.23 10.82 -11.77
N ARG A 4 -3.95 11.75 -12.69
CA ARG A 4 -2.79 11.63 -13.59
C ARG A 4 -1.50 11.88 -12.80
N PHE A 5 -0.53 11.00 -12.98
CA PHE A 5 0.78 11.15 -12.36
C PHE A 5 1.60 12.23 -13.06
N SER A 6 2.37 12.97 -12.28
CA SER A 6 3.23 14.07 -12.74
C SER A 6 4.42 14.24 -11.78
N LEU A 7 5.26 15.26 -12.00
CA LEU A 7 6.34 15.58 -11.08
C LEU A 7 5.84 15.92 -9.66
N PHE A 8 4.64 16.47 -9.55
CA PHE A 8 3.99 16.83 -8.29
C PHE A 8 3.09 15.72 -7.73
N VAL A 9 2.53 14.87 -8.60
CA VAL A 9 1.75 13.68 -8.22
C VAL A 9 2.58 12.45 -8.52
N ARG A 10 3.45 12.08 -7.58
CA ARG A 10 4.38 10.95 -7.77
C ARG A 10 3.66 9.60 -7.74
N ARG A 11 4.23 8.64 -8.47
CA ARG A 11 3.82 7.23 -8.47
C ARG A 11 4.34 6.55 -7.22
N HIS A 12 3.47 5.83 -6.52
CA HIS A 12 3.82 4.93 -5.43
C HIS A 12 3.30 3.54 -5.75
N HIS A 13 3.98 2.49 -5.28
CA HIS A 13 3.50 1.12 -5.44
C HIS A 13 2.97 0.60 -4.10
N CYS A 14 1.84 -0.10 -4.12
CA CYS A 14 1.46 -0.95 -3.00
C CYS A 14 2.40 -2.15 -2.94
N ARG A 15 3.03 -2.40 -1.79
CA ARG A 15 3.96 -3.54 -1.64
C ARG A 15 3.29 -4.88 -1.44
N ARG A 16 1.97 -4.91 -1.23
CA ARG A 16 1.18 -6.14 -1.15
C ARG A 16 0.64 -6.59 -2.51
N CYS A 17 0.01 -5.69 -3.29
CA CYS A 17 -0.63 -6.04 -4.56
C CYS A 17 0.06 -5.49 -5.82
N GLY A 18 1.10 -4.66 -5.67
CA GLY A 18 1.87 -4.10 -6.80
C GLY A 18 1.23 -2.91 -7.52
N GLN A 19 -0.03 -2.56 -7.24
CA GLN A 19 -0.73 -1.47 -7.93
C GLN A 19 -0.06 -0.10 -7.75
N VAL A 20 -0.10 0.72 -8.80
CA VAL A 20 0.39 2.10 -8.78
C VAL A 20 -0.68 3.05 -8.25
N ILE A 21 -0.34 3.79 -7.21
CA ILE A 21 -1.24 4.62 -6.41
C ILE A 21 -0.60 6.00 -6.17
N CYS A 22 -1.43 7.02 -5.96
CA CYS A 22 -0.95 8.35 -5.58
C CYS A 22 -0.75 8.45 -4.06
N GLN A 23 -0.09 9.52 -3.62
CA GLN A 23 0.23 9.73 -2.20
C GLN A 23 -1.02 9.60 -1.30
N ARG A 24 -2.17 10.15 -1.72
CA ARG A 24 -3.43 10.13 -0.95
C ARG A 24 -3.96 8.72 -0.67
N HIS A 25 -3.81 7.78 -1.60
CA HIS A 25 -4.33 6.40 -1.47
C HIS A 25 -3.25 5.42 -1.01
N SER A 26 -2.20 5.95 -0.39
CA SER A 26 -1.02 5.19 0.03
C SER A 26 -0.49 5.65 1.39
N SER A 27 -1.37 6.24 2.19
CA SER A 27 -1.12 6.72 3.55
C SER A 27 -0.98 5.56 4.55
N ASN A 28 -1.47 4.38 4.20
CA ASN A 28 -1.47 3.21 5.07
C ASN A 28 -0.20 2.34 4.92
N ARG A 29 0.15 1.65 5.99
CA ARG A 29 1.25 0.67 6.04
C ARG A 29 0.80 -0.62 6.69
N LEU A 30 1.39 -1.74 6.26
CA LEU A 30 1.18 -3.07 6.86
C LEU A 30 2.53 -3.75 7.14
N PRO A 31 2.60 -4.62 8.16
CA PRO A 31 3.77 -5.46 8.36
C PRO A 31 3.79 -6.53 7.27
N LEU A 32 4.76 -6.45 6.35
CA LEU A 32 4.96 -7.43 5.28
C LEU A 32 6.31 -8.11 5.47
N PHE A 33 6.41 -9.38 5.04
CA PHE A 33 7.71 -10.04 4.94
C PHE A 33 8.56 -9.33 3.88
N SER A 34 9.71 -8.83 4.31
CA SER A 34 10.71 -8.30 3.39
C SER A 34 11.59 -9.44 2.87
N THR A 35 12.42 -9.14 1.88
CA THR A 35 13.30 -10.12 1.21
C THR A 35 14.36 -10.72 2.14
N ASN A 36 14.63 -10.12 3.30
CA ASN A 36 15.55 -10.65 4.30
C ASN A 36 14.87 -11.57 5.34
N GLY A 37 13.59 -11.89 5.15
CA GLY A 37 12.81 -12.74 6.05
C GLY A 37 12.29 -12.05 7.31
N GLN A 38 12.52 -10.74 7.48
CA GLN A 38 12.00 -9.94 8.59
C GLN A 38 10.73 -9.19 8.20
N PHE A 39 9.88 -8.91 9.19
CA PHE A 39 8.72 -8.04 9.01
C PHE A 39 9.14 -6.57 8.91
N GLU A 40 8.63 -5.87 7.90
CA GLU A 40 8.83 -4.42 7.72
C GLU A 40 7.50 -3.72 7.42
N TRP A 41 7.30 -2.55 8.03
CA TRP A 41 6.15 -1.68 7.78
C TRP A 41 6.20 -1.04 6.40
N SER A 42 5.56 -1.71 5.44
CA SER A 42 5.59 -1.34 4.04
C SER A 42 4.34 -0.59 3.60
N ARG A 43 4.51 0.37 2.69
CA ARG A 43 3.40 1.14 2.09
C ARG A 43 2.43 0.24 1.35
N VAL A 44 1.14 0.41 1.59
CA VAL A 44 0.06 -0.31 0.89
C VAL A 44 -1.01 0.64 0.38
N CYS A 45 -1.87 0.16 -0.53
CA CYS A 45 -3.07 0.89 -0.91
C CYS A 45 -4.17 0.72 0.14
N ASP A 46 -5.17 1.60 0.10
CA ASP A 46 -6.31 1.55 1.03
C ASP A 46 -7.07 0.22 0.96
N GLY A 47 -7.25 -0.35 -0.24
CA GLY A 47 -7.91 -1.65 -0.39
C GLY A 47 -7.15 -2.78 0.32
N CYS A 48 -5.83 -2.87 0.14
CA CYS A 48 -5.03 -3.86 0.85
C CYS A 48 -5.03 -3.66 2.37
N PHE A 49 -5.13 -2.42 2.84
CA PHE A 49 -5.23 -2.12 4.26
C PHE A 49 -6.59 -2.56 4.83
N GLN A 50 -7.67 -2.26 4.12
CA GLN A 50 -9.03 -2.65 4.49
C GLN A 50 -9.20 -4.18 4.50
N ASP A 51 -8.66 -4.89 3.50
CA ASP A 51 -8.69 -6.35 3.45
C ASP A 51 -8.16 -6.97 4.74
N LEU A 52 -7.03 -6.48 5.26
CA LEU A 52 -6.45 -7.02 6.48
C LEU A 52 -7.35 -6.77 7.69
N ILE A 53 -7.92 -5.57 7.81
CA ILE A 53 -8.83 -5.25 8.91
C ILE A 53 -10.05 -6.17 8.90
N ILE A 54 -10.61 -6.44 7.72
CA ILE A 54 -11.75 -7.33 7.56
C ILE A 54 -11.37 -8.78 7.89
N VAL A 55 -10.18 -9.25 7.48
CA VAL A 55 -9.70 -10.61 7.76
C VAL A 55 -9.45 -10.84 9.24
N GLN A 56 -9.04 -9.84 10.02
CA GLN A 56 -8.78 -9.96 11.46
C GLN A 56 -10.05 -9.97 12.33
N GLN A 57 -11.23 -9.79 11.74
CA GLN A 57 -12.53 -9.83 12.44
C GLN A 57 -13.30 -11.15 12.23
N LYS A 58 -12.67 -12.14 11.61
CA LYS A 58 -13.17 -13.52 11.48
C LYS A 58 -12.24 -14.48 12.22
#